data_AF-A0A5K0VSM5-F1
#
_entry.id   AF-A0A5K0VSM5-F1
#
_cell.length_a   1.000
_cell.length_b   1.000
_cell.length_c   1.000
_cell.angle_alpha   90.00
_cell.angle_beta   90.00
_cell.angle_gamma   90.00
#
_symmetry.space_group_name_H-M   'P 1'
#
loop_
_entity.id
_entity.type
_entity.pdbx_description
1 polymer ?
#
loop_
_entity_poly.entity_id
_entity_poly.type
_entity_poly.pdbx_seq_one_letter_code
_entity_poly.pdbx_strand_id
1 'polypeptide(L)' 'TEVITFNQQIRNFESRTLPELRSLLGKDLSSYLSRSIFAINTGGNDFACSCFDGTACYLPEFTEELLGRFTQQLK' A
#
# COMPACT_ATOMS: atom_id res chain seq x y z
N THR A 1 11.26 -12.53 9.43
CA THR A 1 11.14 -11.59 8.30
C THR A 1 10.68 -10.28 8.88
N GLU A 2 11.41 -9.18 8.67
CA GLU A 2 11.00 -7.87 9.18
C GLU A 2 9.91 -7.29 8.26
N VAL A 3 8.74 -6.98 8.84
CA VAL A 3 7.63 -6.38 8.08
C VAL A 3 7.82 -4.87 8.05
N ILE A 4 7.91 -4.30 6.85
CA ILE A 4 8.08 -2.86 6.65
C ILE A 4 6.77 -2.15 6.95
N THR A 5 6.77 -1.20 7.90
CA THR A 5 5.57 -0.44 8.26
C THR A 5 5.05 0.40 7.08
N PHE A 6 3.75 0.72 7.06
CA PHE A 6 3.16 1.56 6.02
C PHE A 6 3.87 2.92 5.90
N ASN A 7 4.16 3.58 7.02
CA ASN A 7 4.93 4.82 7.04
C ASN A 7 6.33 4.68 6.43
N GLN A 8 7.01 3.55 6.67
CA GLN A 8 8.30 3.30 6.04
C GLN A 8 8.17 3.05 4.54
N GLN A 9 7.07 2.43 4.08
CA GLN A 9 6.79 2.27 2.65
C GLN A 9 6.52 3.62 1.96
N ILE A 10 5.77 4.54 2.60
CA ILE A 10 5.60 5.92 2.12
C ILE A 10 6.95 6.61 2.01
N ARG A 11 7.79 6.55 3.06
CA ARG A 11 9.13 7.15 3.04
C ARG A 11 10.01 6.56 1.93
N ASN A 12 9.90 5.26 1.67
CA ASN A 12 10.65 4.61 0.59
C ASN A 12 10.17 5.13 -0.78
N PHE A 13 8.86 5.28 -0.98
CA PHE A 13 8.30 5.87 -2.20
C PHE A 13 8.82 7.31 -2.41
N GLU A 14 8.79 8.14 -1.37
CA GLU A 14 9.24 9.53 -1.45
C GLU A 14 10.75 9.66 -1.69
N SER A 15 11.56 8.86 -1.00
CA SER A 15 13.02 8.97 -1.03
C SER A 15 13.69 8.21 -2.18
N ARG A 16 13.02 7.24 -2.80
CA ARG A 16 13.57 6.40 -3.87
C ARG A 16 12.75 6.49 -5.15
N THR A 17 11.50 6.05 -5.11
CA THR A 17 10.66 5.91 -6.30
C THR A 17 10.37 7.25 -6.97
N LEU A 18 10.01 8.30 -6.21
CA LEU A 18 9.73 9.62 -6.77
C LEU A 18 10.96 10.25 -7.46
N PRO A 19 12.17 10.24 -6.86
CA PRO A 19 13.39 10.67 -7.54
C PRO A 19 13.69 9.92 -8.83
N GLU A 20 13.51 8.60 -8.85
CA GLU A 20 13.71 7.78 -10.05
C GLU A 20 12.69 8.11 -11.13
N LEU A 21 11.41 8.26 -10.78
CA LEU A 21 10.39 8.72 -11.73
C LEU A 21 10.73 10.12 -12.28
N ARG A 22 11.29 11.00 -11.44
CA ARG A 22 11.74 12.32 -11.87
C ARG A 22 12.94 12.27 -12.81
N SER A 23 13.88 11.34 -12.63
CA SER A 23 15.01 11.20 -13.55
C SER A 23 14.57 10.69 -14.92
N LEU A 24 13.54 9.83 -14.96
CA LEU A 24 12.98 9.29 -16.21
C LEU A 24 12.08 10.29 -16.95
N LEU A 25 11.23 11.01 -16.24
CA LEU A 25 10.18 11.85 -16.84
C LEU A 25 10.51 13.34 -16.83
N GLY A 26 11.50 13.76 -16.04
CA GLY A 26 11.94 15.16 -15.96
C GLY A 26 10.79 16.12 -15.67
N LYS A 27 10.62 17.11 -16.55
CA LYS A 27 9.56 18.13 -16.47
C LYS A 27 8.15 17.56 -16.68
N ASP A 28 8.03 16.40 -17.34
CA ASP A 28 6.74 15.81 -17.68
C ASP A 28 6.17 14.96 -16.53
N LEU A 29 6.94 14.74 -15.46
CA LEU A 29 6.52 13.97 -14.29
C LEU A 29 5.14 14.40 -13.77
N SER A 30 4.91 15.71 -13.60
CA SER A 30 3.63 16.20 -13.08
C SER A 30 2.45 15.88 -14.00
N SER A 31 2.65 16.02 -15.33
CA SER A 31 1.64 15.69 -16.35
C SER A 31 1.41 14.18 -16.48
N TYR A 32 2.43 13.37 -16.20
CA TYR A 32 2.31 11.92 -16.19
C TYR A 32 1.55 11.44 -14.95
N LEU A 33 1.93 11.92 -13.76
CA LEU A 33 1.26 11.57 -12.50
C LEU A 33 -0.20 12.04 -12.49
N SER A 34 -0.53 13.20 -13.08
CA SER A 34 -1.92 13.68 -13.15
C SER A 34 -2.84 12.81 -14.02
N ARG A 35 -2.28 11.99 -14.91
CA ARG A 35 -2.99 11.02 -15.75
C ARG A 35 -2.82 9.58 -15.28
N SER A 36 -2.15 9.37 -14.14
CA SER A 36 -1.89 8.05 -13.58
C SER A 36 -2.99 7.66 -12.60
N ILE A 37 -3.29 6.35 -12.55
CA ILE A 37 -4.13 5.77 -11.51
C ILE A 37 -3.20 5.27 -10.41
N PHE A 38 -3.41 5.76 -9.19
CA PHE A 38 -2.70 5.29 -8.00
C PHE A 38 -3.55 4.22 -7.31
N ALA A 39 -2.99 3.03 -7.17
CA ALA A 39 -3.57 1.96 -6.38
C ALA A 39 -2.71 1.75 -5.13
N ILE A 40 -3.32 1.91 -3.95
CA ILE A 40 -2.68 1.58 -2.68
C ILE A 40 -3.28 0.26 -2.22
N ASN A 41 -2.45 -0.78 -2.21
CA ASN A 41 -2.84 -2.10 -1.74
C ASN A 41 -2.22 -2.32 -0.36
N THR A 42 -3.05 -2.69 0.61
CA THR A 42 -2.65 -2.99 1.99
C THR A 42 -3.42 -4.20 2.49
N GLY A 43 -2.96 -4.85 3.56
CA GLY A 43 -3.65 -6.01 4.14
C GLY A 43 -3.37 -7.35 3.45
N GLY A 44 -2.59 -7.39 2.37
CA GLY A 44 -2.34 -8.63 1.63
C GLY A 44 -1.63 -9.71 2.47
N ASN A 45 -0.65 -9.30 3.28
CA ASN A 45 0.03 -10.21 4.20
C ASN A 45 -0.87 -10.60 5.38
N ASP A 46 -1.73 -9.68 5.84
CA ASP A 46 -2.69 -9.92 6.92
C ASP A 46 -3.73 -10.97 6.50
N PHE A 47 -4.27 -10.86 5.28
CA PHE A 47 -5.13 -11.88 4.66
C PHE A 47 -4.41 -13.22 4.49
N ALA A 48 -3.17 -13.21 4.01
CA ALA A 48 -2.37 -14.42 3.86
C ALA A 48 -2.20 -15.13 5.21
N CYS A 49 -1.78 -14.40 6.25
CA CYS A 49 -1.61 -14.97 7.59
C CYS A 49 -2.93 -15.53 8.15
N SER A 50 -4.06 -14.84 7.97
CA SER A 50 -5.35 -15.31 8.47
C SER A 50 -5.94 -16.49 7.70
N CYS A 51 -5.67 -16.60 6.40
CA CYS A 51 -6.32 -17.60 5.54
C CYS A 51 -5.45 -18.82 5.19
N PHE A 52 -4.13 -18.75 5.33
CA PHE A 52 -3.25 -19.91 5.06
C PHE A 52 -3.09 -20.87 6.25
N ASP A 53 -3.59 -20.52 7.44
CA ASP A 53 -3.49 -21.35 8.66
C ASP A 53 -4.62 -22.42 8.77
N GLY A 54 -5.15 -22.88 7.64
CA GLY A 54 -6.00 -24.08 7.55
C GLY A 54 -7.48 -23.91 7.92
N THR A 55 -7.95 -22.71 8.25
CA THR A 55 -9.37 -22.46 8.54
C THR A 55 -10.04 -21.78 7.34
N ALA A 56 -11.23 -22.24 6.93
CA ALA A 56 -12.01 -21.61 5.88
C ALA A 56 -12.26 -20.14 6.25
N CYS A 57 -11.60 -19.25 5.51
CA CYS A 57 -11.55 -17.82 5.83
C CYS A 57 -12.91 -17.19 5.47
N TYR A 58 -13.79 -17.00 6.46
CA TYR A 58 -14.93 -16.09 6.31
C TYR A 58 -14.40 -14.67 6.49
N LEU A 59 -14.15 -14.04 5.35
CA LEU A 59 -13.41 -12.79 5.20
C LEU A 59 -14.18 -11.49 5.46
N PRO A 60 -15.53 -11.41 5.43
CA PRO A 60 -16.23 -10.12 5.55
C PRO A 60 -15.87 -9.32 6.81
N GLU A 61 -15.98 -9.90 8.01
CA GLU A 61 -15.72 -9.18 9.27
C GLU A 61 -14.25 -8.76 9.40
N PHE A 62 -13.32 -9.63 8.99
CA PHE A 62 -11.89 -9.32 8.99
C PHE A 62 -11.56 -8.20 7.99
N THR A 63 -12.22 -8.19 6.83
CA THR A 63 -12.09 -7.13 5.83
C THR A 63 -12.57 -5.79 6.39
N GLU A 64 -13.73 -5.78 7.05
CA GLU A 64 -14.27 -4.57 7.68
C GLU A 64 -13.34 -4.03 8.78
N GLU A 65 -12.77 -4.91 9.61
CA GLU A 65 -11.82 -4.51 10.66
C GLU A 65 -10.54 -3.92 10.06
N LEU A 66 -9.95 -4.57 9.04
CA LEU A 66 -8.77 -4.06 8.34
C LEU A 66 -9.03 -2.70 7.69
N LEU A 67 -10.17 -2.55 7.01
CA LEU A 67 -10.57 -1.27 6.41
C LEU A 67 -10.72 -0.18 7.47
N GLY A 68 -11.34 -0.48 8.62
CA GLY A 68 -11.46 0.45 9.74
C GLY A 68 -10.10 0.92 10.25
N ARG A 69 -9.19 -0.02 10.49
CA ARG A 69 -7.83 0.27 10.99
C ARG A 69 -7.01 1.09 9.98
N PHE A 70 -7.04 0.72 8.70
CA PHE A 70 -6.31 1.47 7.67
C PHE A 70 -6.89 2.86 7.45
N THR A 71 -8.22 3.02 7.48
CA THR A 71 -8.86 4.34 7.37
C THR A 71 -8.42 5.27 8.50
N GLN A 72 -8.26 4.76 9.72
CA GLN A 72 -7.76 5.56 10.84
C GLN A 72 -6.29 5.98 10.68
N GLN A 73 -5.47 5.17 10.00
CA GLN A 73 -4.06 5.49 9.74
C GLN A 73 -3.85 6.50 8.60
N LEU A 74 -4.90 6.75 7.80
CA LEU A 74 -4.90 7.71 6.70
C LEU A 74 -5.39 9.11 7.11
N LYS A 75 -5.83 9.29 8.36
CA LYS A 75 -6.19 10.60 8.95
C LYS A 75 -5.01 11.20 9.70
#